data_AF-A0A7C3C9R2-F1
#
_entry.id   AF-A0A7C3C9R2-F1
#
_cell.length_a   1.000
_cell.length_b   1.000
_cell.length_c   1.000
_cell.angle_alpha   90.00
_cell.angle_beta   90.00
_cell.angle_gamma   90.00
#
_symmetry.space_group_name_H-M   'P 1'
#
loop_
_entity.id
_entity.type
_entity.pdbx_description
1 polymer ?
#
loop_
_entity_poly.entity_id
_entity_poly.type
_entity_poly.pdbx_seq_one_letter_code
_entity_poly.pdbx_strand_id
1 'polypeptide(L)'
;MESFQFQNNWGGGVTTPPHSHLKERLDVGTIEGGSSGAALFNPNGKIVGQLHGGPNPTCNTGQFAYSGKFSWSWENGADAASRLKDWLDPMNTGITTLEGTENPSLVNGASVFGKIMREDGVVVPNVAMEVSGGVTLNFNNQADGTYEVLDLEVGTTYTMTPYRDDVAREGVNIFDLLKIREHILGIAATPLTPYQIIAADVNSSGDINIFDMLIVRKIILQLEVDFPNTNKWRFIPA
;
A
#
# COMPACT_ATOMS: atom_id res chain seq x y z
N MET A 1 6.07 -29.61 -25.87
CA MET A 1 5.00 -28.74 -26.43
C MET A 1 5.15 -28.75 -27.93
N GLU A 2 4.07 -28.97 -28.65
CA GLU A 2 4.10 -29.03 -30.11
C GLU A 2 2.91 -28.29 -30.70
N SER A 3 3.07 -27.73 -31.90
CA SER A 3 1.95 -27.15 -32.64
C SER A 3 0.97 -28.25 -33.01
N PHE A 4 -0.28 -28.12 -32.56
CA PHE A 4 -1.32 -29.07 -32.91
C PHE A 4 -1.69 -28.95 -34.39
N GLN A 5 -1.60 -30.06 -35.12
CA GLN A 5 -1.68 -30.07 -36.59
C GLN A 5 -3.11 -30.21 -37.13
N PHE A 6 -4.10 -30.39 -36.28
CA PHE A 6 -5.47 -30.66 -36.68
C PHE A 6 -6.42 -29.55 -36.23
N GLN A 7 -7.61 -29.53 -36.82
CA GLN A 7 -8.69 -28.67 -36.38
C GLN A 7 -9.21 -29.15 -35.01
N ASN A 8 -9.44 -28.22 -34.08
CA ASN A 8 -10.16 -28.52 -32.84
C ASN A 8 -11.65 -28.20 -33.01
N ASN A 9 -12.50 -29.07 -32.48
CA ASN A 9 -13.93 -28.85 -32.36
C ASN A 9 -14.29 -28.77 -30.87
N TRP A 10 -14.81 -27.63 -30.46
CA TRP A 10 -15.10 -27.28 -29.07
C TRP A 10 -16.58 -27.53 -28.70
N GLY A 11 -17.37 -28.07 -29.63
CA GLY A 11 -18.82 -28.17 -29.50
C GLY A 11 -19.53 -26.88 -29.93
N GLY A 12 -20.86 -26.92 -30.04
CA GLY A 12 -21.67 -25.75 -30.38
C GLY A 12 -21.36 -25.09 -31.73
N GLY A 13 -20.70 -25.80 -32.66
CA GLY A 13 -20.26 -25.26 -33.94
C GLY A 13 -18.95 -24.45 -33.89
N VAL A 14 -18.30 -24.35 -32.72
CA VAL A 14 -17.05 -23.61 -32.57
C VAL A 14 -15.87 -24.50 -32.93
N THR A 15 -15.12 -24.10 -33.96
CA THR A 15 -13.92 -24.82 -34.41
C THR A 15 -12.75 -23.86 -34.57
N THR A 16 -11.54 -24.33 -34.30
CA THR A 16 -10.30 -23.57 -34.53
C THR A 16 -9.40 -24.31 -35.52
N PRO A 17 -8.76 -23.61 -36.47
CA PRO A 17 -8.06 -24.24 -37.58
C PRO A 17 -6.79 -25.00 -37.13
N PRO A 18 -6.26 -25.88 -37.98
CA PRO A 18 -4.92 -26.46 -37.81
C PRO A 18 -3.86 -25.42 -37.45
N HIS A 19 -2.90 -25.79 -36.63
CA HIS A 19 -1.75 -24.97 -36.22
C HIS A 19 -2.07 -23.70 -35.42
N SER A 20 -3.33 -23.50 -35.00
CA SER A 20 -3.73 -22.38 -34.12
C SER A 20 -3.42 -22.61 -32.63
N HIS A 21 -3.22 -23.87 -32.21
CA HIS A 21 -3.00 -24.23 -30.80
C HIS A 21 -1.69 -24.99 -30.60
N LEU A 22 -1.12 -24.89 -29.40
CA LEU A 22 -0.17 -25.84 -28.85
C LEU A 22 -0.95 -26.98 -28.20
N LYS A 23 -0.37 -28.18 -28.24
CA LYS A 23 -0.79 -29.28 -27.39
C LYS A 23 0.28 -29.52 -26.33
N GLU A 24 -0.12 -29.42 -25.08
CA GLU A 24 0.70 -29.66 -23.92
C GLU A 24 0.22 -30.91 -23.19
N ARG A 25 1.16 -31.65 -22.60
CA ARG A 25 0.89 -32.79 -21.74
C ARG A 25 1.21 -32.37 -20.31
N LEU A 26 0.29 -32.61 -19.40
CA LEU A 26 0.45 -32.33 -17.98
C LEU A 26 1.03 -33.58 -17.30
N ASP A 27 2.19 -33.41 -16.68
CA ASP A 27 2.82 -34.47 -15.88
C ASP A 27 2.09 -34.63 -14.54
N VAL A 28 1.76 -33.50 -13.90
CA VAL A 28 1.00 -33.41 -12.64
C VAL A 28 -0.02 -32.27 -12.76
N GLY A 29 -1.22 -32.47 -12.22
CA GLY A 29 -2.31 -31.49 -12.23
C GLY A 29 -3.30 -31.67 -13.39
N THR A 30 -4.29 -30.78 -13.43
CA THR A 30 -5.35 -30.74 -14.45
C THR A 30 -5.73 -29.29 -14.77
N ILE A 31 -6.65 -29.09 -15.70
CA ILE A 31 -7.28 -27.80 -16.00
C ILE A 31 -8.75 -27.87 -15.58
N GLU A 32 -9.29 -26.86 -14.94
CA GLU A 32 -10.69 -26.86 -14.48
C GLU A 32 -11.48 -25.69 -15.08
N GLY A 33 -12.79 -25.69 -14.84
CA GLY A 33 -13.62 -24.52 -15.12
C GLY A 33 -13.03 -23.30 -14.43
N GLY A 34 -12.72 -22.25 -15.21
CA GLY A 34 -12.05 -21.04 -14.73
C GLY A 34 -10.57 -20.96 -15.08
N SER A 35 -9.92 -22.06 -15.49
CA SER A 35 -8.53 -22.02 -15.95
C SER A 35 -8.38 -21.38 -17.34
N SER A 36 -9.46 -21.33 -18.15
CA SER A 36 -9.46 -20.70 -19.47
C SER A 36 -8.93 -19.26 -19.39
N GLY A 37 -7.92 -18.93 -20.19
CA GLY A 37 -7.21 -17.65 -20.08
C GLY A 37 -5.83 -17.75 -19.42
N ALA A 38 -5.53 -18.83 -18.69
CA ALA A 38 -4.23 -19.00 -18.04
C ALA A 38 -3.07 -18.99 -19.05
N ALA A 39 -1.97 -18.35 -18.68
CA ALA A 39 -0.78 -18.29 -19.53
C ALA A 39 -0.03 -19.63 -19.55
N LEU A 40 0.36 -20.06 -20.75
CA LEU A 40 1.28 -21.18 -20.95
C LEU A 40 2.71 -20.63 -21.09
N PHE A 41 3.61 -21.10 -20.23
CA PHE A 41 5.00 -20.69 -20.22
C PHE A 41 5.93 -21.73 -20.86
N ASN A 42 6.93 -21.27 -21.61
CA ASN A 42 8.05 -22.12 -22.04
C ASN A 42 9.10 -22.29 -20.91
N PRO A 43 10.11 -23.16 -21.07
CA PRO A 43 11.15 -23.36 -20.05
C PRO A 43 11.96 -22.10 -19.68
N ASN A 44 11.94 -21.07 -20.53
CA ASN A 44 12.60 -19.79 -20.28
C ASN A 44 11.65 -18.77 -19.61
N GLY A 45 10.50 -19.20 -19.11
CA GLY A 45 9.53 -18.33 -18.44
C GLY A 45 8.78 -17.38 -19.37
N LYS A 46 8.73 -17.66 -20.68
CA LYS A 46 8.02 -16.80 -21.66
C LYS A 46 6.63 -17.31 -21.94
N ILE A 47 5.68 -16.39 -22.03
CA ILE A 47 4.33 -16.69 -22.48
C ILE A 47 4.39 -17.12 -23.96
N VAL A 48 3.92 -18.33 -24.25
CA VAL A 48 3.87 -18.91 -25.60
C VAL A 48 2.46 -19.28 -26.04
N GLY A 49 1.49 -19.17 -25.13
CA GLY A 49 0.08 -19.36 -25.43
C GLY A 49 -0.82 -19.04 -24.25
N GLN A 50 -2.12 -19.17 -24.49
CA GLN A 50 -3.16 -18.99 -23.50
C GLN A 50 -4.07 -20.23 -23.52
N LEU A 51 -4.39 -20.77 -22.34
CA LEU A 51 -5.20 -21.98 -22.22
C LEU A 51 -6.61 -21.73 -22.76
N HIS A 52 -6.97 -22.43 -23.84
CA HIS A 52 -8.32 -22.42 -24.38
C HIS A 52 -9.16 -23.48 -23.69
N GLY A 53 -8.67 -24.73 -23.67
CA GLY A 53 -9.34 -25.84 -23.00
C GLY A 53 -8.72 -27.20 -23.30
N GLY A 54 -9.44 -28.25 -22.97
CA GLY A 54 -8.99 -29.62 -23.13
C GLY A 54 -10.09 -30.63 -22.82
N PRO A 55 -9.79 -31.94 -22.90
CA PRO A 55 -10.69 -32.99 -22.44
C PRO A 55 -11.06 -32.80 -20.97
N ASN A 56 -12.17 -33.43 -20.55
CA ASN A 56 -12.72 -33.29 -19.20
C ASN A 56 -11.64 -33.45 -18.09
N PRO A 57 -11.61 -32.54 -17.10
CA PRO A 57 -10.69 -32.65 -15.99
C PRO A 57 -10.85 -33.98 -15.28
N THR A 58 -9.74 -34.70 -15.16
CA THR A 58 -9.58 -35.76 -14.19
C THR A 58 -8.27 -35.48 -13.48
N CYS A 59 -8.22 -35.66 -12.16
CA CYS A 59 -7.01 -35.46 -11.36
C CYS A 59 -5.94 -36.55 -11.58
N ASN A 60 -5.95 -37.20 -12.76
CA ASN A 60 -5.05 -38.28 -13.12
C ASN A 60 -3.91 -37.73 -13.99
N THR A 61 -2.77 -38.44 -13.97
CA THR A 61 -1.59 -38.07 -14.75
C THR A 61 -1.78 -38.30 -16.25
N GLY A 62 -1.08 -37.50 -17.07
CA GLY A 62 -1.05 -37.67 -18.52
C GLY A 62 -2.21 -37.03 -19.28
N GLN A 63 -2.90 -36.06 -18.68
CA GLN A 63 -3.86 -35.22 -19.38
C GLN A 63 -3.18 -34.33 -20.42
N PHE A 64 -3.96 -33.86 -21.39
CA PHE A 64 -3.51 -32.88 -22.37
C PHE A 64 -4.39 -31.64 -22.28
N ALA A 65 -3.81 -30.49 -22.61
CA ALA A 65 -4.54 -29.25 -22.80
C ALA A 65 -4.15 -28.63 -24.15
N TYR A 66 -5.00 -27.73 -24.62
CA TYR A 66 -4.80 -26.98 -25.84
C TYR A 66 -4.78 -25.49 -25.52
N SER A 67 -3.62 -24.89 -25.71
CA SER A 67 -3.41 -23.46 -25.56
C SER A 67 -3.36 -22.75 -26.91
N GLY A 68 -4.11 -21.67 -27.10
CA GLY A 68 -4.02 -20.83 -28.29
C GLY A 68 -2.58 -20.30 -28.43
N LYS A 69 -2.00 -20.43 -29.62
CA LYS A 69 -0.60 -20.05 -29.86
C LYS A 69 -0.45 -18.54 -29.82
N PHE A 70 0.48 -18.04 -29.02
CA PHE A 70 0.83 -16.62 -29.00
C PHE A 70 1.24 -16.14 -30.40
N SER A 71 2.05 -16.93 -31.10
CA SER A 71 2.48 -16.61 -32.48
C SER A 71 1.35 -16.62 -33.50
N TRP A 72 0.26 -17.37 -33.25
CA TRP A 72 -0.94 -17.30 -34.07
C TRP A 72 -1.67 -15.98 -33.81
N SER A 73 -1.93 -15.65 -32.54
CA SER A 73 -2.61 -14.42 -32.14
C SER A 73 -1.85 -13.12 -32.44
N TRP A 74 -0.53 -13.20 -32.74
CA TRP A 74 0.30 -12.04 -33.05
C TRP A 74 -0.23 -11.22 -34.24
N GLU A 75 -0.56 -11.92 -35.34
CA GLU A 75 -0.95 -11.33 -36.63
C GLU A 75 -2.35 -11.78 -37.09
N ASN A 76 -2.92 -12.81 -36.46
CA ASN A 76 -4.22 -13.34 -36.87
C ASN A 76 -5.36 -12.40 -36.45
N GLY A 77 -5.72 -11.46 -37.32
CA GLY A 77 -6.82 -10.52 -37.15
C GLY A 77 -6.82 -9.47 -38.28
N ALA A 78 -7.97 -8.84 -38.53
CA ALA A 78 -8.06 -7.79 -39.55
C ALA A 78 -7.44 -6.46 -39.09
N ASP A 79 -7.45 -6.22 -37.78
CA ASP A 79 -7.12 -4.94 -37.15
C ASP A 79 -6.59 -5.12 -35.71
N ALA A 80 -6.24 -4.00 -35.07
CA ALA A 80 -5.75 -3.97 -33.70
C ALA A 80 -6.76 -4.52 -32.66
N ALA A 81 -8.06 -4.54 -32.96
CA ALA A 81 -9.06 -5.11 -32.05
C ALA A 81 -9.06 -6.64 -32.06
N SER A 82 -8.39 -7.26 -33.04
CA SER A 82 -8.42 -8.71 -33.28
C SER A 82 -7.04 -9.39 -33.31
N ARG A 83 -5.94 -8.68 -33.00
CA ARG A 83 -4.57 -9.24 -32.95
C ARG A 83 -3.69 -8.56 -31.91
N LEU A 84 -2.54 -9.15 -31.58
CA LEU A 84 -1.69 -8.70 -30.46
C LEU A 84 -0.62 -7.67 -30.81
N LYS A 85 -0.08 -7.69 -32.04
CA LYS A 85 1.14 -6.91 -32.35
C LYS A 85 1.01 -5.41 -32.11
N ASP A 86 -0.17 -4.82 -32.38
CA ASP A 86 -0.38 -3.38 -32.25
C ASP A 86 -0.31 -2.93 -30.77
N TRP A 87 -0.51 -3.86 -29.83
CA TRP A 87 -0.47 -3.60 -28.38
C TRP A 87 0.87 -3.96 -27.75
N LEU A 88 1.48 -5.05 -28.20
CA LEU A 88 2.70 -5.59 -27.60
C LEU A 88 3.98 -5.11 -28.30
N ASP A 89 3.89 -4.64 -29.54
CA ASP A 89 4.97 -3.96 -30.27
C ASP A 89 4.41 -2.73 -31.04
N PRO A 90 3.84 -1.72 -30.35
CA PRO A 90 3.19 -0.57 -30.97
C PRO A 90 4.15 0.27 -31.84
N MET A 91 5.46 0.15 -31.59
CA MET A 91 6.50 0.82 -32.37
C MET A 91 7.02 -0.02 -33.54
N ASN A 92 6.49 -1.23 -33.75
CA ASN A 92 6.90 -2.16 -34.81
C ASN A 92 8.43 -2.37 -34.84
N THR A 93 9.00 -2.60 -33.66
CA THR A 93 10.44 -2.82 -33.45
C THR A 93 10.93 -4.12 -34.09
N GLY A 94 10.05 -5.11 -34.28
CA GLY A 94 10.39 -6.42 -34.85
C GLY A 94 11.06 -7.37 -33.86
N ILE A 95 11.01 -7.07 -32.56
CA ILE A 95 11.49 -7.97 -31.52
C ILE A 95 10.64 -9.25 -31.50
N THR A 96 11.29 -10.40 -31.39
CA THR A 96 10.61 -11.71 -31.37
C THR A 96 10.46 -12.29 -29.96
N THR A 97 11.11 -11.67 -28.98
CA THR A 97 11.04 -12.01 -27.56
C THR A 97 11.16 -10.74 -26.73
N LEU A 98 10.35 -10.63 -25.68
CA LEU A 98 10.42 -9.54 -24.70
C LEU A 98 10.63 -10.13 -23.30
N GLU A 99 11.51 -9.52 -22.51
CA GLU A 99 11.69 -9.86 -21.10
C GLU A 99 10.49 -9.40 -20.28
N GLY A 100 10.20 -10.13 -19.19
CA GLY A 100 9.25 -9.63 -18.21
C GLY A 100 9.82 -8.36 -17.58
N THR A 101 8.96 -7.38 -17.30
CA THR A 101 9.36 -6.25 -16.48
C THR A 101 9.12 -6.65 -15.04
N GLU A 102 10.16 -6.61 -14.20
CA GLU A 102 9.91 -6.63 -12.76
C GLU A 102 9.06 -5.40 -12.42
N ASN A 103 8.13 -5.55 -11.48
CA ASN A 103 7.44 -4.40 -10.94
C ASN A 103 8.52 -3.53 -10.27
N PRO A 104 8.71 -2.25 -10.66
CA PRO A 104 9.70 -1.39 -10.03
C PRO A 104 9.44 -1.19 -8.52
N SER A 105 8.29 -1.60 -7.98
CA SER A 105 8.04 -1.69 -6.54
C SER A 105 8.63 -2.95 -5.85
N LEU A 106 9.38 -3.79 -6.57
CA LEU A 106 10.08 -4.97 -6.04
C LEU A 106 11.60 -4.79 -5.94
N VAL A 107 12.12 -3.57 -6.15
CA VAL A 107 13.43 -3.23 -5.55
C VAL A 107 13.33 -3.52 -4.06
N ASN A 108 14.44 -3.94 -3.45
CA ASN A 108 14.58 -4.26 -2.02
C ASN A 108 14.10 -3.09 -1.13
N GLY A 109 12.79 -2.96 -1.02
CA GLY A 109 12.07 -1.80 -0.56
C GLY A 109 11.23 -2.19 0.63
N ALA A 110 11.45 -1.51 1.75
CA ALA A 110 10.62 -1.62 2.92
C ALA A 110 9.51 -0.59 2.84
N SER A 111 8.33 -0.95 3.35
CA SER A 111 7.28 0.03 3.62
C SER A 111 7.21 0.25 5.11
N VAL A 112 7.05 1.50 5.53
CA VAL A 112 6.79 1.88 6.91
C VAL A 112 5.38 2.42 6.98
N PHE A 113 4.55 1.82 7.82
CA PHE A 113 3.20 2.28 8.09
C PHE A 113 3.00 2.41 9.58
N GLY A 114 2.06 3.27 9.96
CA GLY A 114 1.73 3.50 11.35
C GLY A 114 0.44 4.25 11.49
N LYS A 115 0.12 4.59 12.74
CA LYS A 115 -1.12 5.27 13.07
C LYS A 115 -0.87 6.30 14.15
N ILE A 116 -1.46 7.47 13.99
CA ILE A 116 -1.37 8.58 14.94
C ILE A 116 -2.68 8.67 15.69
N MET A 117 -2.61 8.46 17.00
CA MET A 117 -3.76 8.42 17.90
C MET A 117 -3.41 9.15 19.19
N ARG A 118 -4.41 9.69 19.86
CA ARG A 118 -4.31 10.19 21.23
C ARG A 118 -4.32 9.01 22.20
N GLU A 119 -4.02 9.29 23.46
CA GLU A 119 -4.05 8.30 24.54
C GLU A 119 -5.40 7.59 24.70
N ASP A 120 -6.51 8.29 24.41
CA ASP A 120 -7.88 7.74 24.48
C ASP A 120 -8.22 6.80 23.31
N GLY A 121 -7.27 6.56 22.40
CA GLY A 121 -7.49 5.76 21.20
C GLY A 121 -8.23 6.51 20.09
N VAL A 122 -8.43 7.82 20.21
CA VAL A 122 -9.02 8.61 19.12
C VAL A 122 -7.95 8.98 18.11
N VAL A 123 -8.25 8.78 16.84
CA VAL A 123 -7.34 9.05 15.72
C VAL A 123 -7.15 10.55 15.52
N VAL A 124 -5.94 10.95 15.12
CA VAL A 124 -5.60 12.34 14.87
C VAL A 124 -5.31 12.51 13.38
N PRO A 125 -6.27 13.04 12.58
CA PRO A 125 -6.06 13.22 11.14
C PRO A 125 -5.30 14.51 10.83
N ASN A 126 -4.88 14.65 9.58
CA ASN A 126 -4.24 15.86 9.05
C ASN A 126 -2.96 16.29 9.80
N VAL A 127 -2.19 15.34 10.29
CA VAL A 127 -0.84 15.54 10.80
C VAL A 127 0.12 15.52 9.62
N ALA A 128 0.91 16.57 9.47
CA ALA A 128 1.96 16.62 8.46
C ALA A 128 3.09 15.67 8.86
N MET A 129 3.61 14.92 7.90
CA MET A 129 4.68 13.95 8.05
C MET A 129 5.83 14.36 7.14
N GLU A 130 6.97 14.68 7.75
CA GLU A 130 8.22 14.88 7.03
C GLU A 130 9.09 13.63 7.17
N VAL A 131 9.47 13.04 6.04
CA VAL A 131 10.42 11.93 5.98
C VAL A 131 11.74 12.46 5.47
N SER A 132 12.83 12.17 6.18
CA SER A 132 14.20 12.52 5.78
C SER A 132 15.15 11.32 5.91
N GLY A 133 16.35 11.43 5.32
CA GLY A 133 17.34 10.35 5.25
C GLY A 133 17.66 10.00 3.80
N GLY A 134 17.28 8.79 3.37
CA GLY A 134 17.44 8.35 1.97
C GLY A 134 16.52 9.04 0.96
N VAL A 135 15.41 9.60 1.44
CA VAL A 135 14.43 10.33 0.63
C VAL A 135 13.92 11.53 1.42
N THR A 136 13.41 12.54 0.72
CA THR A 136 12.66 13.64 1.33
C THR A 136 11.23 13.62 0.83
N LEU A 137 10.30 13.32 1.73
CA LEU A 137 8.86 13.26 1.44
C LEU A 137 8.10 14.13 2.43
N ASN A 138 7.05 14.80 1.95
CA ASN A 138 6.13 15.58 2.78
C ASN A 138 4.70 15.22 2.38
N PHE A 139 3.91 14.78 3.35
CA PHE A 139 2.52 14.37 3.13
C PHE A 139 1.73 14.47 4.44
N ASN A 140 0.41 14.38 4.39
CA ASN A 140 -0.42 14.34 5.59
C ASN A 140 -0.96 12.93 5.81
N ASN A 141 -1.13 12.53 7.07
CA ASN A 141 -1.78 11.26 7.40
C ASN A 141 -3.28 11.27 7.03
N GLN A 142 -3.84 10.07 6.89
CA GLN A 142 -5.21 9.86 6.45
C GLN A 142 -6.24 10.25 7.53
N ALA A 143 -7.51 10.36 7.13
CA ALA A 143 -8.61 10.72 8.04
C ALA A 143 -8.82 9.71 9.18
N ASP A 144 -8.41 8.46 8.99
CA ASP A 144 -8.44 7.42 10.00
C ASP A 144 -7.18 7.39 10.89
N GLY A 145 -6.29 8.37 10.74
CA GLY A 145 -5.05 8.51 11.49
C GLY A 145 -3.86 7.72 10.93
N THR A 146 -4.05 6.90 9.90
CA THR A 146 -2.98 6.06 9.33
C THR A 146 -2.03 6.87 8.45
N TYR A 147 -0.77 6.43 8.40
CA TYR A 147 0.22 6.92 7.44
C TYR A 147 0.97 5.74 6.85
N GLU A 148 1.42 5.88 5.61
CA GLU A 148 2.25 4.90 4.94
C GLU A 148 3.31 5.59 4.09
N VAL A 149 4.49 5.01 4.09
CA VAL A 149 5.62 5.40 3.24
C VAL A 149 6.10 4.13 2.56
N LEU A 150 5.91 4.09 1.26
CA LEU A 150 6.21 2.93 0.43
C LEU A 150 7.61 3.05 -0.17
N ASP A 151 8.12 1.92 -0.64
CA ASP A 151 9.32 1.85 -1.48
C ASP A 151 10.57 2.52 -0.88
N LEU A 152 10.76 2.41 0.44
CA LEU A 152 11.98 2.88 1.11
C LEU A 152 13.13 1.89 0.90
N GLU A 153 14.26 2.36 0.38
CA GLU A 153 15.46 1.55 0.21
C GLU A 153 15.91 0.89 1.53
N VAL A 154 16.01 -0.44 1.54
CA VAL A 154 16.46 -1.23 2.69
C VAL A 154 17.95 -0.97 2.97
N GLY A 155 18.30 -0.84 4.25
CA GLY A 155 19.67 -0.55 4.69
C GLY A 155 19.95 0.95 4.89
N THR A 156 18.99 1.81 4.54
CA THR A 156 19.06 3.26 4.78
C THR A 156 18.29 3.64 6.05
N THR A 157 18.83 4.59 6.80
CA THR A 157 18.16 5.16 7.97
C THR A 157 17.21 6.28 7.54
N TYR A 158 15.97 6.20 7.99
CA TYR A 158 14.94 7.22 7.76
C TYR A 158 14.51 7.82 9.09
N THR A 159 14.21 9.12 9.08
CA THR A 159 13.61 9.83 10.20
C THR A 159 12.22 10.31 9.81
N MET A 160 11.21 9.91 10.60
CA MET A 160 9.82 10.32 10.43
C MET A 160 9.52 11.41 11.46
N THR A 161 9.22 12.62 10.99
CA THR A 161 8.96 13.78 11.84
C THR A 161 7.51 14.23 11.66
N PRO A 162 6.59 13.82 12.56
CA PRO A 162 5.24 14.34 12.58
C PRO A 162 5.23 15.79 13.06
N TYR A 163 4.41 16.62 12.43
CA TYR A 163 4.23 18.03 12.75
C TYR A 163 2.76 18.42 12.63
N ARG A 164 2.29 19.23 13.59
CA ARG A 164 0.95 19.81 13.57
C ARG A 164 0.95 21.12 14.34
N ASP A 165 0.35 22.13 13.74
CA ASP A 165 0.31 23.51 14.26
C ASP A 165 -1.11 24.07 14.25
N ASP A 166 -1.91 23.64 15.23
CA ASP A 166 -3.25 24.17 15.46
C ASP A 166 -3.20 25.48 16.27
N VAL A 167 -4.36 26.04 16.65
CA VAL A 167 -4.39 27.15 17.61
C VAL A 167 -4.31 26.60 19.04
N ALA A 168 -3.48 27.20 19.91
CA ALA A 168 -3.21 26.68 21.25
C ALA A 168 -4.45 26.60 22.16
N ARG A 169 -5.49 27.38 21.85
CA ARG A 169 -6.77 27.33 22.57
C ARG A 169 -7.62 26.10 22.20
N GLU A 170 -7.35 25.44 21.08
CA GLU A 170 -8.14 24.30 20.62
C GLU A 170 -8.06 23.15 21.64
N GLY A 171 -9.20 22.75 22.19
CA GLY A 171 -9.30 21.71 23.22
C GLY A 171 -8.99 22.18 24.65
N VAL A 172 -8.31 23.32 24.85
CA VAL A 172 -7.92 23.82 26.17
C VAL A 172 -9.07 24.54 26.87
N ASN A 173 -9.43 24.07 28.07
CA ASN A 173 -10.57 24.57 28.84
C ASN A 173 -10.36 24.52 30.36
N ILE A 174 -11.37 24.93 31.12
CA ILE A 174 -11.29 25.05 32.59
C ILE A 174 -11.08 23.71 33.30
N PHE A 175 -11.46 22.58 32.69
CA PHE A 175 -11.22 21.26 33.25
C PHE A 175 -9.73 20.90 33.25
N ASP A 176 -8.93 21.42 32.30
CA ASP A 176 -7.48 21.22 32.29
C ASP A 176 -6.84 21.93 33.49
N LEU A 177 -7.28 23.15 33.80
CA LEU A 177 -6.85 23.87 35.00
C LEU A 177 -7.23 23.14 36.29
N LEU A 178 -8.41 22.51 36.34
CA LEU A 178 -8.84 21.72 37.49
C LEU A 178 -7.92 20.51 37.69
N LYS A 179 -7.64 19.76 36.61
CA LYS A 179 -6.75 18.60 36.63
C LYS A 179 -5.32 18.96 37.06
N ILE A 180 -4.76 20.04 36.51
CA ILE A 180 -3.43 20.53 36.90
C ILE A 180 -3.42 20.92 38.39
N ARG A 181 -4.45 21.63 38.87
CA ARG A 181 -4.56 22.01 40.28
C ARG A 181 -4.63 20.80 41.21
N GLU A 182 -5.45 19.82 40.88
CA GLU A 182 -5.60 18.59 41.66
C GLU A 182 -4.29 17.80 41.72
N HIS A 183 -3.55 17.77 40.61
CA HIS A 183 -2.22 17.17 40.53
C HIS A 183 -1.21 17.88 41.45
N ILE A 184 -1.11 19.22 41.34
CA ILE A 184 -0.21 20.03 42.18
C ILE A 184 -0.50 19.85 43.67
N LEU A 185 -1.78 19.76 44.05
CA LEU A 185 -2.20 19.60 45.44
C LEU A 185 -2.12 18.15 45.94
N GLY A 186 -1.87 17.18 45.07
CA GLY A 186 -1.85 15.75 45.42
C GLY A 186 -3.21 15.20 45.84
N ILE A 187 -4.31 15.82 45.39
CA ILE A 187 -5.69 15.46 45.76
C ILE A 187 -6.49 14.85 44.61
N ALA A 188 -5.87 14.67 43.44
CA ALA A 188 -6.54 14.10 42.28
C ALA A 188 -7.05 12.69 42.58
N ALA A 189 -8.33 12.44 42.32
CA ALA A 189 -8.92 11.10 42.44
C ALA A 189 -8.32 10.12 41.43
N THR A 190 -7.80 10.63 40.31
CA THR A 190 -7.08 9.86 39.29
C THR A 190 -5.79 10.60 38.95
N PRO A 191 -4.62 9.97 39.07
CA PRO A 191 -3.35 10.58 38.67
C PRO A 191 -3.34 10.93 37.19
N LEU A 192 -2.60 11.99 36.83
CA LEU A 192 -2.33 12.30 35.43
C LEU A 192 -1.53 11.18 34.79
N THR A 193 -1.88 10.87 33.55
CA THR A 193 -1.12 9.93 32.72
C THR A 193 0.20 10.55 32.26
N PRO A 194 1.17 9.76 31.77
CA PRO A 194 2.41 10.32 31.22
C PRO A 194 2.17 11.35 30.11
N TYR A 195 1.19 11.12 29.23
CA TYR A 195 0.81 12.08 28.18
C TYR A 195 0.22 13.36 28.76
N GLN A 196 -0.62 13.25 29.80
CA GLN A 196 -1.21 14.41 30.46
C GLN A 196 -0.17 15.20 31.26
N ILE A 197 0.85 14.55 31.83
CA ILE A 197 1.96 15.23 32.50
C ILE A 197 2.74 16.09 31.49
N ILE A 198 3.07 15.51 30.34
CA ILE A 198 3.76 16.19 29.25
C ILE A 198 2.93 17.36 28.71
N ALA A 199 1.62 17.20 28.59
CA ALA A 199 0.70 18.25 28.14
C ALA A 199 0.48 19.35 29.18
N ALA A 200 0.57 19.03 30.48
CA ALA A 200 0.41 19.98 31.58
C ALA A 200 1.63 20.90 31.77
N ASP A 201 2.83 20.45 31.42
CA ASP A 201 4.07 21.26 31.40
C ASP A 201 4.15 22.11 30.13
N VAL A 202 3.32 23.16 30.11
CA VAL A 202 3.12 24.04 28.94
C VAL A 202 4.27 25.00 28.68
N ASN A 203 5.20 25.16 29.62
CA ASN A 203 6.42 25.96 29.43
C ASN A 203 7.68 25.10 29.23
N SER A 204 7.54 23.77 29.19
CA SER A 204 8.65 22.79 29.09
C SER A 204 9.70 22.94 30.19
N SER A 205 9.28 23.27 31.41
CA SER A 205 10.18 23.42 32.56
C SER A 205 10.61 22.10 33.17
N GLY A 206 9.87 21.02 32.90
CA GLY A 206 10.06 19.70 33.50
C GLY A 206 9.26 19.46 34.78
N ASP A 207 8.62 20.49 35.35
CA ASP A 207 7.83 20.41 36.58
C ASP A 207 6.46 21.07 36.42
N ILE A 208 5.38 20.38 36.78
CA ILE A 208 4.02 20.94 36.73
C ILE A 208 3.75 21.80 37.97
N ASN A 209 3.53 23.10 37.78
CA ASN A 209 3.32 24.03 38.88
C ASN A 209 2.33 25.17 38.54
N ILE A 210 2.25 26.18 39.42
CA ILE A 210 1.30 27.29 39.28
C ILE A 210 1.56 28.16 38.05
N PHE A 211 2.80 28.22 37.54
CA PHE A 211 3.11 28.97 36.33
C PHE A 211 2.47 28.36 35.09
N ASP A 212 2.38 27.02 35.01
CA ASP A 212 1.64 26.34 33.94
C ASP A 212 0.16 26.69 33.98
N MET A 213 -0.43 26.70 35.18
CA MET A 213 -1.82 27.15 35.35
C MET A 213 -2.04 28.60 34.91
N LEU A 214 -1.08 29.50 35.16
CA LEU A 214 -1.18 30.89 34.72
C LEU A 214 -1.15 31.00 33.19
N ILE A 215 -0.29 30.25 32.52
CA ILE A 215 -0.21 30.21 31.05
C ILE A 215 -1.50 29.64 30.47
N VAL A 216 -1.96 28.48 30.93
CA VAL A 216 -3.22 27.87 30.49
C VAL A 216 -4.40 28.82 30.69
N ARG A 217 -4.46 29.53 31.83
CA ARG A 217 -5.49 30.54 32.08
C ARG A 217 -5.43 31.68 31.07
N LYS A 218 -4.24 32.18 30.72
CA LYS A 218 -4.09 33.23 29.70
C LYS A 218 -4.52 32.76 28.32
N ILE A 219 -4.20 31.52 27.94
CA ILE A 219 -4.65 30.89 26.67
C ILE A 219 -6.18 30.79 26.62
N ILE A 220 -6.81 30.32 27.71
CA ILE A 220 -8.28 30.26 27.82
C ILE A 220 -8.90 31.65 27.70
N LEU A 221 -8.28 32.67 28.30
CA LEU A 221 -8.72 34.06 28.23
C LEU A 221 -8.30 34.80 26.95
N GLN A 222 -7.59 34.13 26.03
CA GLN A 222 -7.04 34.70 24.80
C GLN A 222 -6.11 35.91 25.04
N LEU A 223 -5.48 35.96 26.21
CA LEU A 223 -4.44 36.95 26.55
C LEU A 223 -3.07 36.54 25.99
N GLU A 224 -2.89 35.25 25.73
CA GLU A 224 -1.78 34.67 24.97
C GLU A 224 -2.37 33.78 23.88
N VAL A 225 -1.73 33.72 22.72
CA VAL A 225 -2.19 32.93 21.55
C VAL A 225 -1.42 31.63 21.39
N ASP A 226 -0.29 31.48 22.08
CA ASP A 226 0.60 30.33 21.97
C ASP A 226 1.31 30.02 23.29
N PHE A 227 1.81 28.79 23.42
CA PHE A 227 2.58 28.35 24.58
C PHE A 227 4.04 28.82 24.49
N PRO A 228 4.65 29.24 25.60
CA PRO A 228 6.04 29.67 25.59
C PRO A 228 6.98 28.48 25.44
N ASN A 229 7.92 28.57 24.49
CA ASN A 229 9.03 27.63 24.30
C ASN A 229 8.62 26.17 24.03
N THR A 230 7.39 25.92 23.53
CA THR A 230 6.96 24.55 23.24
C THR A 230 5.97 24.46 22.09
N ASN A 231 5.90 23.28 21.48
CA ASN A 231 4.91 22.97 20.46
C ASN A 231 3.58 22.57 21.12
N LYS A 232 2.48 22.98 20.48
CA LYS A 232 1.10 22.67 20.90
C LYS A 232 0.79 21.18 20.83
N TRP A 233 1.43 20.50 19.87
CA TRP A 233 1.37 19.06 19.70
C TRP A 233 2.74 18.44 19.96
N ARG A 234 2.74 17.34 20.73
CA ARG A 234 3.91 16.49 20.93
C ARG A 234 3.54 15.08 20.51
N PHE A 235 4.38 14.47 19.69
CA PHE A 235 4.20 13.10 19.20
C PHE A 235 5.24 12.21 19.86
N ILE A 236 4.77 11.09 20.44
CA ILE A 236 5.64 10.14 21.14
C ILE A 236 5.57 8.81 20.40
N PRO A 237 6.70 8.24 19.96
CA PRO A 237 6.74 6.90 19.39
C PRO A 237 6.24 5.86 20.41
N ALA A 238 5.42 4.92 19.94
CA ALA A 238 4.90 3.81 20.75
C ALA A 238 5.83 2.60 20.70
#